data_AF-A0A495KWU2-F1
#
_entry.id   AF-A0A495KWU2-F1
#
_cell.length_a   1.000
_cell.length_b   1.000
_cell.length_c   1.000
_cell.angle_alpha   90.00
_cell.angle_beta   90.00
_cell.angle_gamma   90.00
#
_symmetry.space_group_name_H-M   'P 1'
#
loop_
_entity.id
_entity.type
_entity.pdbx_description
1 polymer ?
#
loop_
_entity_poly.entity_id
_entity_poly.type
_entity_poly.pdbx_seq_one_letter_code
_entity_poly.pdbx_strand_id
1 'polypeptide(L)'
;MNNPRLAAEIQHTGDHAVVVPACADARVLVVNPVAAAILEQCDGTATIEEITTQITAHYDADRDQVHTDVINLLKAVDEHGLLRSSAQEGSTATAS
;
A
#
# COMPACT_ATOMS: atom_id res chain seq x y z
N MET A 1 -11.59 5.45 -11.55
CA MET A 1 -11.56 5.05 -10.12
C MET A 1 -10.61 3.88 -9.98
N ASN A 2 -9.40 4.11 -9.46
CA ASN A 2 -8.44 3.04 -9.17
C ASN A 2 -8.36 2.91 -7.65
N ASN A 3 -8.91 1.84 -7.10
CA ASN A 3 -8.98 1.64 -5.65
C ASN A 3 -7.90 0.61 -5.27
N PRO A 4 -6.74 1.04 -4.76
CA PRO A 4 -5.65 0.13 -4.42
C PRO A 4 -6.05 -0.75 -3.24
N ARG A 5 -5.78 -2.05 -3.34
CA ARG A 5 -5.98 -3.00 -2.25
C ARG A 5 -4.68 -3.70 -1.90
N LEU A 6 -4.26 -3.59 -0.64
CA LEU A 6 -3.08 -4.26 -0.13
C LEU A 6 -3.35 -5.78 0.01
N ALA A 7 -2.45 -6.60 -0.52
CA ALA A 7 -2.48 -8.06 -0.38
C ALA A 7 -1.42 -8.56 0.62
N ALA A 8 -1.10 -7.74 1.62
CA ALA A 8 -0.07 -7.96 2.61
C ALA A 8 -0.56 -7.51 3.99
N GLU A 9 0.01 -8.10 5.04
CA GLU A 9 -0.23 -7.71 6.43
C GLU A 9 0.78 -6.63 6.84
N ILE A 10 0.35 -5.62 7.59
CA ILE A 10 1.23 -4.58 8.12
C ILE A 10 1.52 -4.89 9.58
N GLN A 11 2.80 -5.03 9.93
CA GLN A 11 3.27 -5.23 11.29
C GLN A 11 4.07 -4.01 11.76
N HIS A 12 3.64 -3.40 12.86
CA HIS A 12 4.32 -2.24 13.43
C HIS A 12 5.45 -2.71 14.35
N THR A 13 6.69 -2.31 14.07
CA THR A 13 7.89 -2.67 14.84
C THR A 13 8.65 -1.40 15.22
N GLY A 14 8.52 -1.00 16.49
CA GLY A 14 9.17 0.20 17.02
C GLY A 14 8.73 1.46 16.27
N ASP A 15 9.68 2.14 15.63
CA ASP A 15 9.47 3.38 14.86
C ASP A 15 9.10 3.15 13.38
N HIS A 16 9.09 1.89 12.92
CA HIS A 16 8.85 1.54 11.52
C HIS A 16 7.73 0.53 11.38
N ALA A 17 7.17 0.42 10.19
CA ALA A 17 6.23 -0.64 9.85
C ALA A 17 6.85 -1.61 8.84
N VAL A 18 6.48 -2.87 8.94
CA VAL A 18 6.93 -3.94 8.07
C VAL A 18 5.72 -4.52 7.35
N VAL A 19 5.74 -4.43 6.02
CA VAL A 19 4.74 -5.03 5.16
C VAL A 19 5.15 -6.46 4.88
N VAL A 20 4.40 -7.41 5.44
CA VAL A 20 4.60 -8.84 5.31
C VAL A 20 3.62 -9.41 4.29
N PRO A 21 4.08 -9.78 3.09
CA PRO A 21 3.23 -10.43 2.11
C PRO A 21 2.70 -11.78 2.60
N ALA A 22 1.49 -12.13 2.18
CA ALA A 22 0.92 -13.46 2.41
C ALA A 22 1.64 -14.57 1.61
N CYS A 23 2.43 -14.20 0.59
CA CYS A 23 3.18 -15.15 -0.22
C CYS A 23 4.57 -15.40 0.39
N ALA A 24 4.91 -16.67 0.67
CA ALA A 24 6.13 -17.05 1.40
C ALA A 24 7.45 -16.71 0.68
N ASP A 25 7.42 -16.45 -0.63
CA ASP A 25 8.60 -16.06 -1.44
C ASP A 25 8.73 -14.53 -1.60
N ALA A 26 7.77 -13.77 -1.09
CA ALA A 26 7.74 -12.33 -1.27
C ALA A 26 8.57 -11.62 -0.19
N ARG A 27 9.30 -10.58 -0.61
CA ARG A 27 10.20 -9.84 0.27
C ARG A 27 9.40 -8.95 1.21
N VAL A 28 9.81 -8.90 2.48
CA VAL A 28 9.28 -7.95 3.47
C VAL A 28 9.74 -6.53 3.12
N LEU A 29 8.79 -5.59 3.11
CA LEU A 29 9.07 -4.18 2.87
C LEU A 29 9.07 -3.43 4.20
N VAL A 30 10.19 -2.82 4.57
CA VAL A 30 10.21 -1.91 5.73
C VAL A 30 9.85 -0.52 5.23
N VAL A 31 8.76 0.02 5.74
CA VAL A 31 8.22 1.32 5.38
C VAL A 31 8.22 2.25 6.59
N ASN A 32 8.28 3.55 6.32
CA ASN A 32 8.18 4.57 7.37
C ASN A 32 6.72 4.65 7.87
N PRO A 33 6.45 5.30 9.02
CA PRO A 33 5.09 5.37 9.59
C PRO A 33 4.08 6.09 8.68
N VAL A 34 4.53 7.04 7.84
CA VAL A 34 3.67 7.73 6.86
C VAL A 34 3.18 6.77 5.77
N ALA A 35 4.11 5.99 5.21
CA ALA A 35 3.81 4.97 4.22
C ALA A 35 2.97 3.84 4.80
N ALA A 36 3.19 3.47 6.06
CA ALA A 36 2.31 2.53 6.77
C ALA A 36 0.87 3.03 6.79
N ALA A 37 0.66 4.29 7.21
CA ALA A 37 -0.67 4.90 7.26
C ALA A 37 -1.32 4.99 5.86
N ILE A 38 -0.55 5.29 4.81
CA ILE A 38 -1.03 5.27 3.42
C ILE A 38 -1.51 3.86 3.03
N LEU A 39 -0.72 2.83 3.35
CA LEU A 39 -1.04 1.44 3.02
C LEU A 39 -2.21 0.89 3.85
N GLU A 40 -2.37 1.34 5.09
CA GLU A 40 -3.53 1.02 5.93
C GLU A 40 -4.84 1.56 5.35
N GLN A 41 -4.79 2.66 4.59
CA GLN A 41 -5.94 3.20 3.85
C GLN A 41 -6.14 2.54 2.47
N CYS A 42 -5.23 1.66 2.03
CA CYS A 42 -5.35 0.93 0.77
C CYS A 42 -6.18 -0.34 0.96
N ASP A 43 -7.44 -0.16 1.35
CA ASP A 43 -8.43 -1.21 1.59
C ASP A 43 -9.27 -1.56 0.34
N GLY A 44 -9.05 -0.87 -0.78
CA GLY A 44 -9.84 -1.02 -2.01
C GLY A 44 -11.12 -0.17 -2.04
N THR A 45 -11.33 0.72 -1.08
CA THR A 45 -12.44 1.68 -1.10
C THR A 45 -11.97 3.13 -1.19
N ALA A 46 -10.91 3.50 -0.47
CA ALA A 46 -10.36 4.85 -0.51
C ALA A 46 -9.65 5.15 -1.85
N THR A 47 -9.88 6.36 -2.36
CA THR A 47 -9.18 6.87 -3.55
C THR A 47 -7.85 7.53 -3.20
N ILE A 48 -6.92 7.60 -4.16
CA ILE A 48 -5.61 8.26 -3.96
C ILE A 48 -5.77 9.70 -3.44
N GLU A 49 -6.78 10.44 -3.92
CA GLU A 49 -7.06 11.80 -3.48
C GLU A 49 -7.55 11.89 -2.03
N GLU A 50 -8.39 10.94 -1.60
CA GLU A 50 -8.85 10.86 -0.22
C GLU A 50 -7.72 10.49 0.72
N ILE A 51 -6.90 9.50 0.35
CA ILE A 51 -5.72 9.08 1.12
C ILE A 51 -4.75 10.27 1.25
N THR A 52 -4.45 10.95 0.15
CA THR A 52 -3.60 12.16 0.14
C THR A 52 -4.18 13.20 1.10
N THR A 53 -5.48 13.51 1.00
CA THR A 53 -6.11 14.53 1.84
C THR A 53 -6.04 14.18 3.33
N GLN A 54 -6.28 12.93 3.70
CA GLN A 54 -6.20 12.48 5.09
C GLN A 54 -4.78 12.53 5.64
N ILE A 55 -3.78 12.11 4.85
CA ILE A 55 -2.37 12.11 5.27
C ILE A 55 -1.83 13.54 5.38
N THR A 56 -2.13 14.41 4.42
CA THR A 56 -1.78 15.84 4.47
C THR A 56 -2.35 16.48 5.75
N ALA A 57 -3.60 16.19 6.11
CA ALA A 57 -4.22 16.72 7.31
C ALA A 57 -3.64 16.14 8.61
N HIS A 58 -3.21 14.88 8.61
CA HIS A 58 -2.67 14.22 9.80
C HIS A 58 -1.22 14.62 10.10
N TYR A 59 -0.41 14.81 9.06
CA TYR A 59 1.02 15.06 9.17
C TYR A 59 1.42 16.52 8.92
N ASP A 60 0.47 17.42 8.68
CA ASP A 60 0.69 18.86 8.34
C ASP A 60 1.75 19.04 7.24
N ALA A 61 1.68 18.18 6.21
CA ALA A 61 2.65 18.10 5.13
C ALA A 61 2.12 18.76 3.85
N ASP A 62 3.00 19.08 2.90
CA ASP A 62 2.59 19.63 1.61
C ASP A 62 1.81 18.59 0.78
N ARG A 63 0.67 19.00 0.22
CA ARG A 63 -0.23 18.09 -0.52
C ARG A 63 0.42 17.51 -1.77
N ASP A 64 1.20 18.30 -2.49
CA ASP A 64 1.85 17.87 -3.74
C ASP A 64 2.98 16.88 -3.46
N GLN A 65 3.72 17.13 -2.37
CA GLN A 65 4.73 16.22 -1.85
C GLN A 65 4.12 14.89 -1.40
N VAL A 66 3.03 14.92 -0.62
CA VAL A 66 2.32 13.72 -0.16
C VAL A 66 1.75 12.93 -1.34
N HIS A 67 1.13 13.61 -2.31
CA HIS A 67 0.56 12.96 -3.49
C HIS A 67 1.66 12.22 -4.29
N THR A 68 2.81 12.86 -4.48
CA THR A 68 3.97 12.25 -5.14
C THR A 68 4.50 11.05 -4.35
N ASP A 69 4.56 11.15 -3.02
CA ASP A 69 5.01 10.08 -2.13
C ASP A 69 4.06 8.87 -2.20
N VAL A 70 2.74 9.10 -2.13
CA VAL A 70 1.70 8.06 -2.29
C VAL A 70 1.85 7.33 -3.62
N ILE A 71 2.03 8.05 -4.73
CA ILE A 71 2.19 7.43 -6.05
C ILE A 71 3.48 6.61 -6.12
N ASN A 72 4.60 7.14 -5.63
CA ASN A 72 5.87 6.43 -5.64
C ASN A 72 5.85 5.19 -4.74
N LEU A 73 5.21 5.29 -3.58
CA LEU A 73 4.99 4.17 -2.68
C LEU A 73 4.15 3.08 -3.34
N LEU A 74 3.00 3.44 -3.92
CA LEU A 74 2.15 2.48 -4.63
C LEU A 74 2.90 1.79 -5.78
N LYS A 75 3.71 2.54 -6.54
CA LYS A 75 4.57 1.95 -7.59
C LYS A 75 5.59 0.98 -7.02
N ALA A 76 6.31 1.35 -5.97
CA ALA A 76 7.30 0.47 -5.34
C ALA A 76 6.63 -0.82 -4.83
N VAL A 77 5.47 -0.70 -4.19
CA VAL A 77 4.70 -1.84 -3.67
C VAL A 77 4.17 -2.72 -4.81
N ASP A 78 3.76 -2.14 -5.95
CA ASP A 78 3.40 -2.87 -7.18
C ASP A 78 4.60 -3.61 -7.80
N GLU A 79 5.77 -2.96 -7.87
CA GLU A 79 7.01 -3.58 -8.36
C GLU A 79 7.44 -4.79 -7.51
N HIS A 80 7.08 -4.78 -6.23
CA HIS A 80 7.28 -5.92 -5.32
C HIS A 80 6.16 -6.97 -5.38
N GLY A 81 5.14 -6.77 -6.21
CA GLY A 81 4.00 -7.69 -6.37
C GLY A 81 3.06 -7.72 -5.16
N LEU A 82 3.06 -6.66 -4.34
CA LEU A 82 2.32 -6.57 -3.08
C LEU A 82 0.95 -5.88 -3.22
N LEU A 83 0.70 -5.20 -4.35
CA LEU A 83 -0.61 -4.63 -4.69
C LEU A 83 -1.41 -5.62 -5.53
N ARG A 84 -2.70 -5.75 -5.18
CA ARG A 84 -3.67 -6.37 -6.09
C ARG A 84 -4.49 -5.29 -6.77
N SER A 85 -4.29 -5.18 -8.07
CA SER A 85 -5.28 -4.56 -8.95
C SER A 85 -6.49 -5.49 -9.03
N SER A 86 -7.70 -4.96 -8.89
CA SER A 86 -8.96 -5.70 -9.11
C SER A 86 -9.11 -6.24 -10.55
N ALA A 87 -8.11 -6.07 -11.41
CA ALA A 87 -7.98 -6.70 -12.72
C ALA A 87 -7.38 -8.12 -12.68
N GLN A 88 -6.85 -8.59 -11.54
CA GLN A 88 -6.26 -9.93 -11.39
C GLN A 88 -7.12 -10.83 -10.48
N GLU A 89 -8.41 -10.91 -10.76
CA GLU A 89 -9.28 -11.99 -10.29
C GLU A 89 -9.19 -13.13 -11.34
N GLY A 90 -8.21 -14.03 -11.19
CA GLY A 90 -8.17 -15.24 -12.02
C GLY A 90 -6.80 -15.78 -12.37
N SER A 91 -6.04 -16.28 -11.40
CA SER A 91 -5.14 -17.41 -11.64
C SER A 91 -4.85 -18.13 -10.33
N THR A 92 -5.90 -18.61 -9.67
CA THR A 92 -5.75 -19.80 -8.85
C THR A 92 -5.57 -20.95 -9.82
N ALA A 93 -4.30 -21.32 -10.05
CA ALA A 93 -3.97 -22.58 -10.68
C ALA A 93 -4.61 -23.72 -9.87
N THR A 94 -5.76 -24.20 -10.33
CA THR A 94 -6.27 -25.54 -10.01
C THR A 94 -5.30 -26.53 -10.64
N ALA A 95 -4.35 -27.02 -9.83
CA ALA A 95 -3.69 -28.28 -10.10
C ALA A 95 -4.63 -29.41 -9.66
N SER A 96 -5.04 -30.25 -10.61
CA SER A 96 -5.68 -31.54 -10.40
C SER A 96 -5.21 -32.51 -11.47
#